data_AF-A0A929BX49-F1
#
_entry.id   AF-A0A929BX49-F1
#
_cell.length_a   1.000
_cell.length_b   1.000
_cell.length_c   1.000
_cell.angle_alpha   90.00
_cell.angle_beta   90.00
_cell.angle_gamma   90.00
#
_symmetry.space_group_name_H-M   'P 1'
#
loop_
_entity.id
_entity.type
_entity.pdbx_description
1 polymer ?
#
loop_
_entity_poly.entity_id
_entity_poly.type
_entity_poly.pdbx_seq_one_letter_code
_entity_poly.pdbx_strand_id
1 'polypeptide(L)'
;FSGQGELAAEYGSGVAAGVVQASQSVWNPKGVGAGENVVWIVSGTDEAGVAAAAAALVNCSGDFAYAFSIVATGGEIVKVPR
;
A
#
# COMPACT_ATOMS: atom_id res chain seq x y z
N PHE A 1 -3.01 15.04 21.99
CA PHE A 1 -2.80 14.05 20.91
C PHE A 1 -1.44 13.41 21.15
N SER A 2 -1.37 12.23 21.78
CA SER A 2 -0.15 11.43 21.73
C SER A 2 -0.15 10.75 20.36
N GLY A 3 0.75 11.12 19.46
CA GLY A 3 0.83 10.54 18.10
C GLY A 3 1.23 9.06 18.05
N GLN A 4 1.08 8.33 19.15
CA GLN A 4 1.37 6.92 19.27
C GLN A 4 0.16 6.15 18.76
N GLY A 5 0.22 5.74 17.49
CA GLY A 5 -0.70 4.74 16.96
C GLY A 5 -0.47 3.40 17.66
N GLU A 6 -1.53 2.61 17.81
CA GLU A 6 -1.44 1.24 18.31
C GLU A 6 -1.01 0.30 17.18
N LEU A 7 -0.17 -0.69 17.51
CA LEU A 7 0.23 -1.73 16.56
C LEU A 7 -1.00 -2.59 16.23
N ALA A 8 -1.53 -2.46 15.01
CA ALA A 8 -2.71 -3.22 14.60
C ALA A 8 -2.37 -4.66 14.16
N ALA A 9 -1.20 -4.88 13.56
CA ALA A 9 -0.75 -6.19 13.10
C ALA A 9 0.76 -6.22 12.87
N GLU A 10 1.37 -7.40 13.04
CA GLU A 10 2.73 -7.72 12.61
C GLU A 10 2.67 -8.92 11.66
N TYR A 11 3.26 -8.76 10.48
CA TYR A 11 3.38 -9.83 9.50
C TYR A 11 4.80 -10.40 9.67
N GLY A 12 4.89 -11.58 10.29
CA GLY A 12 6.12 -12.10 10.90
C GLY A 12 7.34 -12.19 9.96
N SER A 13 8.53 -12.30 10.57
CA SER A 13 9.79 -12.44 9.84
C SER A 13 9.84 -13.75 9.04
N GLY A 14 10.06 -13.65 7.72
CA GLY A 14 10.26 -14.81 6.83
C GLY A 14 9.18 -15.01 5.77
N VAL A 15 8.12 -14.20 5.78
CA VAL A 15 7.14 -14.13 4.69
C VAL A 15 7.35 -12.81 3.95
N ALA A 16 7.59 -12.87 2.64
CA ALA A 16 7.70 -11.68 1.82
C ALA A 16 6.44 -10.83 1.94
N ALA A 17 6.61 -9.54 2.24
CA ALA A 17 5.51 -8.60 2.40
C ALA A 17 5.71 -7.39 1.47
N GLY A 18 4.65 -7.00 0.79
CA GLY A 18 4.59 -5.83 -0.07
C GLY A 18 3.48 -4.89 0.36
N VAL A 19 3.61 -3.61 0.03
CA VAL A 19 2.60 -2.59 0.28
C VAL A 19 2.29 -1.86 -1.01
N VAL A 20 1.01 -1.53 -1.20
CA VAL A 20 0.56 -0.61 -2.23
C VAL A 20 -0.21 0.52 -1.56
N GLN A 21 0.23 1.75 -1.74
CA GLN A 21 -0.39 2.92 -1.13
C GLN A 21 -0.75 3.96 -2.19
N ALA A 22 -1.98 4.47 -2.14
CA ALA A 22 -2.37 5.68 -2.87
C ALA A 22 -1.74 6.89 -2.18
N SER A 23 -0.98 7.69 -2.91
CA SER A 23 -0.46 8.97 -2.44
C SER A 23 -0.86 10.09 -3.37
N GLN A 24 -0.97 11.31 -2.85
CA GLN A 24 -1.04 12.48 -3.72
C GLN A 24 0.21 12.55 -4.60
N SER A 25 0.01 12.89 -5.87
CA SER A 25 1.11 13.03 -6.79
C SER A 25 1.99 14.24 -6.44
N VAL A 26 3.28 13.99 -6.23
CA VAL A 26 4.26 15.06 -6.05
C VAL A 26 4.61 15.79 -7.35
N TRP A 27 4.13 15.27 -8.49
CA TRP A 27 4.33 15.81 -9.83
C TRP A 27 3.06 16.44 -10.43
N ASN A 28 2.08 16.80 -9.60
CA ASN A 28 0.91 17.52 -10.08
C ASN A 28 1.35 18.90 -10.64
N PRO A 29 0.96 19.29 -11.88
CA PRO A 29 1.29 20.59 -12.45
C PRO A 29 0.84 21.79 -11.62
N LYS A 30 -0.20 21.64 -10.80
CA LYS A 30 -0.71 22.65 -9.85
C LYS A 30 -0.06 22.58 -8.46
N GLY A 31 0.92 21.70 -8.28
CA GLY A 31 1.67 21.52 -7.03
C GLY A 31 1.15 20.39 -6.13
N VAL A 32 1.98 20.01 -5.16
CA VAL A 32 1.64 19.02 -4.13
C VAL A 32 0.45 19.52 -3.30
N GLY A 33 -0.58 18.69 -3.12
CA GLY A 33 -1.77 19.06 -2.36
C GLY A 33 -2.98 19.45 -3.22
N ALA A 34 -2.81 19.62 -4.54
CA ALA A 34 -3.91 19.98 -5.45
C ALA A 34 -5.00 18.90 -5.55
N GLY A 35 -4.68 17.64 -5.21
CA GLY A 35 -5.65 16.54 -5.12
C GLY A 35 -6.24 16.06 -6.46
N GLU A 36 -5.71 16.52 -7.60
CA GLU A 36 -6.29 16.19 -8.93
C GLU A 36 -5.72 14.90 -9.54
N ASN A 37 -4.63 14.37 -9.00
CA ASN A 37 -4.06 13.08 -9.41
C ASN A 37 -3.39 12.36 -8.24
N VAL A 38 -3.40 11.04 -8.33
CA VAL A 38 -2.79 10.13 -7.36
C VAL A 38 -1.70 9.32 -8.05
N VAL A 39 -0.73 8.89 -7.25
CA VAL A 39 0.28 7.92 -7.65
C VAL A 39 0.21 6.73 -6.71
N TRP A 40 0.45 5.54 -7.24
CA TRP A 40 0.60 4.34 -6.44
C TRP A 40 2.07 4.19 -6.05
N ILE A 41 2.33 4.10 -4.76
CA ILE A 41 3.63 3.68 -4.23
C ILE A 41 3.56 2.18 -4.04
N VAL A 42 4.48 1.45 -4.68
CA VAL A 42 4.64 0.00 -4.54
C VAL A 42 6.00 -0.26 -3.92
N SER A 43 6.04 -0.94 -2.79
CA SER A 43 7.29 -1.34 -2.12
C SER A 43 7.13 -2.67 -1.39
N GLY A 44 8.22 -3.21 -0.86
CA GLY A 44 8.21 -4.46 -0.11
C GLY A 44 9.47 -4.68 0.70
N THR A 45 9.44 -5.70 1.55
CA THR A 45 10.57 -6.09 2.41
C THR A 45 11.72 -6.72 1.62
N ASP A 46 11.41 -7.29 0.46
CA ASP A 46 12.33 -7.89 -0.50
C ASP A 46 11.72 -7.83 -1.92
N GLU A 47 12.43 -8.37 -2.90
CA GLU A 47 12.00 -8.41 -4.30
C GLU A 47 10.68 -9.19 -4.48
N ALA A 48 10.49 -10.29 -3.75
CA ALA A 48 9.27 -11.09 -3.82
C ALA A 48 8.06 -10.32 -3.26
N GLY A 49 8.26 -9.52 -2.20
CA GLY A 49 7.26 -8.63 -1.64
C GLY A 49 6.87 -7.51 -2.61
N VAL A 50 7.85 -6.90 -3.27
CA VAL A 50 7.58 -5.90 -4.33
C VAL A 50 6.78 -6.53 -5.47
N ALA A 51 7.17 -7.73 -5.93
CA ALA A 51 6.47 -8.44 -6.99
C ALA A 51 5.02 -8.80 -6.60
N ALA A 52 4.81 -9.24 -5.35
CA ALA A 52 3.47 -9.53 -4.83
C ALA A 52 2.59 -8.28 -4.78
N ALA A 53 3.12 -7.15 -4.31
CA ALA A 53 2.39 -5.88 -4.28
C ALA A 53 2.05 -5.37 -5.69
N ALA A 54 2.99 -5.44 -6.63
CA ALA A 54 2.75 -5.08 -8.03
C ALA A 54 1.67 -5.99 -8.66
N ALA A 55 1.73 -7.30 -8.41
CA ALA A 55 0.74 -8.25 -8.90
C ALA A 55 -0.65 -7.96 -8.32
N ALA A 56 -0.74 -7.64 -7.02
CA ALA A 56 -1.99 -7.25 -6.38
C ALA A 56 -2.59 -5.99 -7.02
N LEU A 57 -1.78 -4.96 -7.28
CA LEU A 57 -2.23 -3.71 -7.92
C LEU A 57 -2.79 -3.95 -9.32
N VAL A 58 -2.15 -4.81 -10.13
CA VAL A 58 -2.53 -5.03 -11.53
C VAL A 58 -3.67 -6.03 -11.68
N ASN A 59 -3.72 -7.08 -10.85
CA ASN A 59 -4.63 -8.22 -11.04
C ASN A 59 -5.84 -8.23 -10.09
N CYS A 60 -5.78 -7.52 -8.96
CA CYS A 60 -6.79 -7.59 -7.90
C CYS A 60 -7.47 -6.24 -7.65
N SER A 61 -7.75 -5.46 -8.70
CA SER A 61 -8.30 -4.10 -8.58
C SER A 61 -9.63 -4.02 -7.80
N GLY A 62 -10.43 -5.09 -7.80
CA GLY A 62 -11.65 -5.20 -6.99
C GLY A 62 -11.37 -5.30 -5.49
N ASP A 63 -10.32 -6.02 -5.09
CA ASP A 63 -9.93 -6.19 -3.68
C ASP A 63 -9.32 -4.92 -3.10
N PHE A 64 -8.87 -4.00 -3.96
CA PHE A 64 -8.42 -2.65 -3.61
C PHE A 64 -9.55 -1.63 -3.42
N ALA A 65 -10.78 -1.95 -3.84
CA ALA A 65 -11.86 -0.98 -3.79
C ALA A 65 -12.05 -0.46 -2.35
N TYR A 66 -12.12 0.87 -2.24
CA TYR A 66 -12.31 1.61 -0.99
C TYR A 66 -11.15 1.50 0.03
N ALA A 67 -9.97 1.04 -0.38
CA ALA A 67 -8.76 1.08 0.44
C ALA A 67 -7.83 2.21 -0.02
N PHE A 68 -7.18 2.91 0.92
CA PHE A 68 -6.08 3.82 0.56
C PHE A 68 -4.74 3.07 0.46
N SER A 69 -4.60 1.97 1.18
CA SER A 69 -3.41 1.13 1.17
C SER A 69 -3.80 -0.33 1.36
N ILE A 70 -2.97 -1.23 0.82
CA ILE A 70 -3.01 -2.63 1.16
C ILE A 70 -1.62 -3.16 1.50
N VAL A 71 -1.59 -4.26 2.23
CA VAL A 71 -0.42 -5.13 2.39
C VAL A 71 -0.71 -6.44 1.67
N ALA A 72 0.20 -6.86 0.78
CA ALA A 72 0.21 -8.15 0.13
C ALA A 72 1.24 -9.06 0.84
N THR A 73 0.79 -10.14 1.45
CA THR A 73 1.68 -11.06 2.18
C THR A 73 1.05 -12.44 2.28
N GLY A 74 1.86 -13.50 2.19
CA GLY A 74 1.37 -14.87 2.31
C GLY A 74 0.29 -15.27 1.29
N GLY A 75 0.18 -14.56 0.16
CA GLY A 75 -0.89 -14.76 -0.83
C GLY A 75 -2.21 -14.04 -0.49
N GLU A 76 -2.26 -13.30 0.60
CA GLU A 76 -3.43 -12.54 1.05
C GLU A 76 -3.25 -11.03 0.81
N ILE A 77 -4.39 -10.34 0.68
CA ILE A 77 -4.47 -8.88 0.62
C ILE A 77 -5.13 -8.37 1.90
N VAL A 78 -4.45 -7.47 2.62
CA VAL A 78 -4.97 -6.83 3.81
C VAL A 78 -5.14 -5.33 3.57
N LYS A 79 -6.36 -4.81 3.70
CA LYS A 79 -6.63 -3.36 3.62
C LYS A 79 -6.09 -2.64 4.87
N VAL A 80 -5.50 -1.46 4.65
CA VAL A 80 -4.97 -0.61 5.72
C VAL A 80 -5.50 0.82 5.53
N PRO A 81 -6.08 1.43 6.58
CA PRO A 81 -6.25 0.93 7.94
C PRO A 81 -7.40 -0.10 7.94
N ARG A 82 -7.62 -0.73 9.10
CA ARG A 82 -8.85 -1.48 9.35
C ARG A 82 -9.85 -0.62 10.10
#